data_AF-A0A6D2KX54-F1
#
_entry.id   AF-A0A6D2KX54-F1
#
_cell.length_a   1.000
_cell.length_b   1.000
_cell.length_c   1.000
_cell.angle_alpha   90.00
_cell.angle_beta   90.00
_cell.angle_gamma   90.00
#
_symmetry.space_group_name_H-M   'P 1'
#
loop_
_entity.id
_entity.type
_entity.pdbx_description
1 polymer ?
#
loop_
_entity_poly.entity_id
_entity_poly.type
_entity_poly.pdbx_seq_one_letter_code
_entity_poly.pdbx_strand_id
1 'polypeptide(L)'
;MAAGFFQAEMSSMLSSTLARSCSIPFRKTIMAFDFRIAMERNHCLRIRRSRFAAFSSSPSHSRDFPISGLENVFVGYVFGRKKATEVAHVVWEQVIQKGDMVIDATCGNGNDTLAMLKMVMNDSDDCDGYVYAMDIQKDAIESTSSLLDQTLGLKEKERVKLFNICHSKMEEIVPKNSRVRMVAFNLGYLPGGNKSIITVSDTTLSALKAAERILMPGGLISLVVYIGHPGGREELDVVEAFGSGLPVSDWVCCKFQMLNRPLAPVLVFMFKRE
;
A
#
# COMPACT_ATOMS: atom_id res chain seq x y z
N MET A 1 44.16 28.69 13.01
CA MET A 1 43.64 28.74 14.39
C MET A 1 42.24 29.33 14.30
N ALA A 2 41.14 28.69 14.65
CA ALA A 2 40.92 27.61 15.60
C ALA A 2 39.81 26.68 15.07
N ALA A 3 40.13 25.40 14.95
CA ALA A 3 39.18 24.32 15.14
C ALA A 3 39.30 23.94 16.61
N GLY A 4 38.21 24.01 17.37
CA GLY A 4 38.24 23.66 18.79
C GLY A 4 37.38 24.56 19.64
N PHE A 5 36.08 24.57 19.39
CA PHE A 5 35.05 24.97 20.36
C PHE A 5 33.72 24.40 19.87
N PHE A 6 33.49 23.10 20.08
CA PHE A 6 32.17 22.45 20.19
C PHE A 6 32.36 20.94 20.47
N GLN A 7 33.22 20.62 21.46
CA GLN A 7 33.42 19.24 21.93
C GLN A 7 33.57 19.18 23.46
N ALA A 8 32.79 20.01 24.16
CA ALA A 8 32.81 20.08 25.61
C ALA A 8 31.42 20.42 26.16
N GLU A 9 30.39 19.67 25.78
CA GLU A 9 29.08 19.75 26.47
C GLU A 9 28.24 18.46 26.43
N MET A 10 28.86 17.31 26.11
CA MET A 10 28.14 16.03 26.03
C MET A 10 28.77 14.91 26.88
N SER A 11 29.54 15.28 27.91
CA SER A 11 30.30 14.31 28.72
C SER A 11 29.92 14.23 30.21
N SER A 12 28.77 14.76 30.65
CA SER A 12 28.40 14.76 32.07
C SER A 12 27.06 14.09 32.44
N MET A 13 26.42 13.33 31.54
CA MET A 13 25.15 12.64 31.86
C MET A 13 25.10 11.14 31.55
N LEU A 14 26.25 10.44 31.55
CA LEU A 14 26.30 8.97 31.42
C LEU A 14 27.23 8.32 32.44
N SER A 15 27.08 8.67 33.72
CA SER A 15 27.72 7.98 34.84
C SER A 15 26.72 7.66 35.94
N SER A 16 25.97 6.57 35.72
CA SER A 16 25.28 5.73 36.73
C SER A 16 24.38 4.79 35.91
N THR A 17 24.74 3.54 35.66
CA THR A 17 24.69 2.46 36.66
C THR A 17 25.34 1.24 36.01
N LEU A 18 26.45 0.77 36.58
CA LEU A 18 27.14 -0.44 36.16
C LEU A 18 26.52 -1.69 36.81
N ALA A 19 26.49 -2.75 35.99
CA ALA A 19 26.72 -4.14 36.36
C ALA A 19 25.65 -4.89 37.17
N ARG A 20 24.89 -5.74 36.47
CA ARG A 20 24.72 -7.16 36.84
C ARG A 20 24.72 -8.03 35.59
N SER A 21 25.79 -8.79 35.44
CA SER A 21 25.97 -9.86 34.46
C SER A 21 25.26 -11.13 34.94
N CYS A 22 24.51 -11.78 34.07
CA CYS A 22 24.20 -13.20 34.19
C CYS A 22 24.05 -13.79 32.79
N SER A 23 25.00 -14.64 32.42
CA SER A 23 25.09 -15.40 31.19
C SER A 23 24.36 -16.73 31.35
N ILE A 24 23.42 -17.06 30.47
CA ILE A 24 22.79 -18.39 30.35
C ILE A 24 22.64 -18.74 28.85
N PRO A 25 22.98 -19.97 28.42
CA PRO A 25 23.26 -20.29 27.02
C PRO A 25 22.02 -20.56 26.16
N PHE A 26 22.20 -20.32 24.87
CA PHE A 26 21.26 -20.55 23.78
C PHE A 26 20.96 -22.04 23.59
N ARG A 27 19.70 -22.47 23.78
CA ARG A 27 19.19 -23.75 23.28
C ARG A 27 17.92 -23.51 22.46
N LYS A 28 17.97 -24.00 21.22
CA LYS A 28 16.84 -24.13 20.28
C LYS A 28 15.72 -24.94 20.91
N THR A 29 14.48 -24.46 20.88
CA THR A 29 13.28 -25.29 20.74
C THR A 29 12.15 -24.42 20.19
N ILE A 30 11.63 -24.81 19.03
CA ILE A 30 10.39 -24.31 18.42
C ILE A 30 9.24 -24.95 19.18
N MET A 31 8.32 -24.16 19.73
CA MET A 31 7.02 -24.65 20.18
C MET A 31 5.91 -23.79 19.60
N ALA A 32 4.98 -24.49 18.93
CA ALA A 32 3.72 -23.98 18.43
C ALA A 32 2.88 -23.42 19.59
N PHE A 33 2.31 -22.24 19.40
CA PHE A 33 1.36 -21.65 20.33
C PHE A 33 -0.06 -21.91 19.83
N ASP A 34 -0.73 -22.88 20.45
CA ASP A 34 -2.17 -23.11 20.31
C ASP A 34 -2.94 -22.10 21.17
N PHE A 35 -3.82 -21.33 20.52
CA PHE A 35 -4.78 -20.43 21.16
C PHE A 35 -6.05 -21.23 21.48
N ARG A 36 -6.36 -21.48 22.77
CA ARG A 36 -7.74 -21.48 23.30
C ARG A 36 -7.83 -21.65 24.83
N ILE A 37 -8.34 -20.57 25.44
CA ILE A 37 -9.36 -20.46 26.50
C ILE A 37 -8.98 -20.79 27.96
N ALA A 38 -9.13 -19.78 28.80
CA ALA A 38 -9.46 -19.93 30.21
C ALA A 38 -10.95 -19.59 30.42
N MET A 39 -11.74 -20.54 30.93
CA MET A 39 -12.99 -20.28 31.63
C MET A 39 -13.15 -21.33 32.74
N GLU A 40 -13.57 -20.85 33.91
CA GLU A 40 -13.65 -21.53 35.20
C GLU A 40 -14.65 -22.71 35.25
N ARG A 41 -14.35 -23.73 36.08
CA ARG A 41 -15.13 -24.15 37.29
C ARG A 41 -14.89 -25.62 37.71
N ASN A 42 -14.52 -25.76 38.98
CA ASN A 42 -14.92 -26.74 40.00
C ASN A 42 -15.03 -28.25 39.71
N HIS A 43 -14.16 -28.99 40.43
CA HIS A 43 -14.41 -30.16 41.28
C HIS A 43 -15.13 -31.43 40.76
N CYS A 44 -14.34 -32.51 40.82
CA CYS A 44 -14.62 -33.82 41.43
C CYS A 44 -15.10 -35.02 40.57
N LEU A 45 -14.32 -36.09 40.78
CA LEU A 45 -14.59 -37.53 40.71
C LEU A 45 -14.33 -38.31 39.41
N ARG A 46 -13.81 -39.50 39.69
CA ARG A 46 -12.98 -40.42 38.89
C ARG A 46 -13.81 -41.66 38.56
N ILE A 47 -13.34 -42.43 37.58
CA ILE A 47 -13.73 -43.82 37.18
C ILE A 47 -14.80 -43.83 36.07
N ARG A 48 -14.64 -44.43 34.87
CA ARG A 48 -14.23 -45.81 34.54
C ARG A 48 -13.76 -45.90 33.06
N ARG A 49 -12.82 -46.82 32.78
CA ARG A 49 -12.34 -47.21 31.44
C ARG A 49 -13.48 -47.75 30.56
N SER A 50 -13.55 -47.32 29.30
CA SER A 50 -14.05 -48.15 28.19
C SER A 50 -13.21 -47.92 26.94
N ARG A 51 -12.95 -49.03 26.24
CA ARG A 51 -12.08 -49.16 25.07
C ARG A 51 -12.55 -48.26 23.92
N PHE A 52 -11.66 -47.44 23.38
CA PHE A 52 -11.85 -46.83 22.06
C PHE A 52 -11.17 -47.73 21.02
N ALA A 53 -12.00 -48.40 20.22
CA ALA A 53 -11.61 -48.94 18.93
C ALA A 53 -11.47 -47.77 17.95
N ALA A 54 -10.41 -47.81 17.14
CA ALA A 54 -10.15 -46.85 16.10
C ALA A 54 -11.29 -46.85 15.07
N PHE A 55 -11.88 -45.68 14.84
CA PHE A 55 -12.56 -45.38 13.58
C PHE A 55 -11.93 -44.11 13.02
N SER A 56 -11.23 -44.32 11.91
CA SER A 56 -10.69 -43.31 11.03
C SER A 56 -11.82 -42.57 10.34
N SER A 57 -11.91 -41.26 10.54
CA SER A 57 -12.46 -40.33 9.56
C SER A 57 -12.16 -38.90 10.01
N SER A 58 -11.02 -38.36 9.57
CA SER A 58 -10.81 -36.92 9.57
C SER A 58 -11.04 -36.43 8.14
N PRO A 59 -11.98 -35.49 7.91
CA PRO A 59 -12.23 -34.95 6.59
C PRO A 59 -11.06 -34.06 6.18
N SER A 60 -10.59 -34.31 4.96
CA SER A 60 -9.72 -33.45 4.18
C SER A 60 -10.33 -32.04 4.07
N HIS A 61 -9.72 -31.07 4.74
CA HIS A 61 -9.87 -29.67 4.39
C HIS A 61 -8.54 -28.94 4.61
N SER A 62 -7.53 -29.30 3.83
CA SER A 62 -6.59 -28.29 3.37
C SER A 62 -7.36 -27.42 2.38
N ARG A 63 -7.88 -26.29 2.86
CA ARG A 63 -8.28 -25.20 1.96
C ARG A 63 -6.99 -24.72 1.32
N ASP A 64 -6.79 -25.08 0.07
CA ASP A 64 -5.78 -24.46 -0.78
C ASP A 64 -5.98 -22.94 -0.68
N PHE A 65 -5.01 -22.23 -0.11
CA PHE A 65 -4.90 -20.79 -0.29
C PHE A 65 -4.54 -20.60 -1.76
N PRO A 66 -5.44 -20.10 -2.62
CA PRO A 66 -5.05 -19.87 -3.99
C PRO A 66 -4.18 -18.60 -4.02
N ILE A 67 -3.16 -18.62 -4.87
CA ILE A 67 -2.22 -17.53 -5.19
C ILE A 67 -0.93 -17.54 -4.34
N SER A 68 -0.04 -18.50 -4.62
CA SER A 68 1.32 -18.58 -4.08
C SER A 68 2.20 -17.35 -4.37
N GLY A 69 1.81 -16.45 -5.27
CA GLY A 69 2.53 -15.21 -5.58
C GLY A 69 2.25 -14.04 -4.61
N LEU A 70 1.02 -13.94 -4.11
CA LEU A 70 0.55 -12.85 -3.25
C LEU A 70 1.26 -12.88 -1.88
N GLU A 71 1.30 -14.06 -1.27
CA GLU A 71 1.98 -14.28 0.01
C GLU A 71 3.47 -13.91 -0.08
N ASN A 72 4.11 -14.24 -1.20
CA ASN A 72 5.54 -13.97 -1.40
C ASN A 72 5.86 -12.47 -1.44
N VAL A 73 5.03 -11.64 -2.07
CA VAL A 73 5.28 -10.19 -2.13
C VAL A 73 5.04 -9.54 -0.77
N PHE A 74 3.94 -9.87 -0.10
CA PHE A 74 3.62 -9.30 1.21
C PHE A 74 4.63 -9.75 2.28
N VAL A 75 4.98 -11.04 2.34
CA VAL A 75 6.04 -11.56 3.22
C VAL A 75 7.38 -10.93 2.87
N GLY A 76 7.67 -10.74 1.58
CA GLY A 76 8.85 -10.02 1.12
C GLY A 76 8.92 -8.58 1.63
N TYR A 77 7.78 -7.87 1.68
CA TYR A 77 7.70 -6.51 2.23
C TYR A 77 7.92 -6.52 3.74
N VAL A 78 7.29 -7.44 4.47
CA VAL A 78 7.49 -7.63 5.92
C VAL A 78 8.98 -7.92 6.24
N PHE A 79 9.66 -8.70 5.41
CA PHE A 79 11.10 -8.97 5.53
C PHE A 79 11.99 -7.83 5.01
N GLY A 80 11.40 -6.74 4.51
CA GLY A 80 12.11 -5.57 4.01
C GLY A 80 12.85 -5.79 2.69
N ARG A 81 12.44 -6.80 1.89
CA ARG A 81 13.02 -7.20 0.60
C ARG A 81 12.23 -6.71 -0.61
N LYS A 82 10.99 -6.25 -0.41
CA LYS A 82 10.08 -5.75 -1.45
C LYS A 82 9.68 -4.30 -1.16
N LYS A 83 9.35 -3.56 -2.21
CA LYS A 83 8.90 -2.16 -2.14
C LYS A 83 7.40 -2.06 -1.81
N ALA A 84 6.99 -0.92 -1.25
CA ALA A 84 5.57 -0.64 -1.00
C ALA A 84 4.72 -0.66 -2.28
N THR A 85 5.26 -0.16 -3.39
CA THR A 85 4.59 -0.16 -4.70
C THR A 85 4.34 -1.58 -5.23
N GLU A 86 5.25 -2.53 -4.97
CA GLU A 86 5.03 -3.94 -5.34
C GLU A 86 3.87 -4.55 -4.55
N VAL A 87 3.75 -4.22 -3.26
CA VAL A 87 2.58 -4.63 -2.46
C VAL A 87 1.30 -3.98 -2.98
N ALA A 88 1.37 -2.70 -3.35
CA ALA A 88 0.25 -1.98 -3.94
C ALA A 88 -0.27 -2.68 -5.20
N HIS A 89 0.60 -2.94 -6.17
CA HIS A 89 0.23 -3.62 -7.43
C HIS A 89 -0.48 -4.95 -7.20
N VAL A 90 0.01 -5.74 -6.26
CA VAL A 90 -0.59 -7.03 -5.92
C VAL A 90 -2.00 -6.89 -5.32
N VAL A 91 -2.24 -5.84 -4.53
CA VAL A 91 -3.60 -5.52 -4.05
C VAL A 91 -4.47 -5.02 -5.20
N TRP A 92 -3.92 -4.22 -6.12
CA TRP A 92 -4.64 -3.68 -7.27
C TRP A 92 -5.14 -4.79 -8.20
N GLU A 93 -4.35 -5.85 -8.41
CA GLU A 93 -4.73 -7.03 -9.20
C GLU A 93 -5.97 -7.77 -8.65
N GLN A 94 -6.28 -7.60 -7.36
CA GLN A 94 -7.48 -8.18 -6.74
C GLN A 94 -8.72 -7.29 -6.87
N VAL A 95 -8.54 -6.00 -7.20
CA VAL A 95 -9.61 -5.00 -7.28
C VAL A 95 -9.93 -4.64 -8.73
N ILE A 96 -8.90 -4.44 -9.55
CA ILE A 96 -9.06 -4.03 -10.95
C ILE A 96 -9.50 -5.22 -11.78
N GLN A 97 -10.61 -5.05 -12.49
CA GLN A 97 -11.13 -5.99 -13.46
C GLN A 97 -10.85 -5.51 -14.88
N LYS A 98 -10.93 -6.45 -15.83
CA LYS A 98 -10.83 -6.11 -17.24
C LYS A 98 -11.98 -5.19 -17.64
N GLY A 99 -11.67 -4.14 -18.41
CA GLY A 99 -12.67 -3.15 -18.81
C GLY A 99 -12.90 -2.02 -17.78
N ASP A 100 -12.26 -2.07 -16.61
CA ASP A 100 -12.41 -1.00 -15.62
C ASP A 100 -11.73 0.31 -16.06
N MET A 101 -12.25 1.43 -15.55
CA MET A 101 -11.59 2.72 -15.61
C MET A 101 -10.79 2.95 -14.32
N VAL A 102 -9.52 3.30 -14.47
CA VAL A 102 -8.59 3.53 -13.35
C VAL A 102 -7.81 4.82 -13.55
N ILE A 103 -7.37 5.40 -12.44
CA ILE A 103 -6.68 6.69 -12.42
C ILE A 103 -5.32 6.53 -11.73
N ASP A 104 -4.27 6.97 -12.42
CA ASP A 104 -2.95 7.23 -11.85
C ASP A 104 -2.82 8.75 -11.63
N ALA A 105 -2.99 9.18 -10.38
CA ALA A 105 -3.03 10.59 -10.02
C ALA A 105 -1.65 11.25 -9.97
N THR A 106 -0.57 10.49 -10.13
CA THR A 106 0.83 10.96 -10.03
C THR A 106 1.72 10.09 -10.90
N CYS A 107 1.54 10.17 -12.23
CA CYS A 107 2.05 9.14 -13.13
C CYS A 107 3.59 9.08 -13.18
N GLY A 108 4.28 10.19 -12.93
CA GLY A 108 5.73 10.24 -12.82
C GLY A 108 6.43 9.62 -14.04
N ASN A 109 7.20 8.55 -13.82
CA ASN A 109 7.88 7.82 -14.90
C ASN A 109 7.01 6.75 -15.59
N GLY A 110 5.71 6.66 -15.27
CA GLY A 110 4.74 5.84 -15.97
C GLY A 110 4.67 4.36 -15.57
N ASN A 111 5.43 3.91 -14.57
CA ASN A 111 5.45 2.49 -14.17
C ASN A 111 4.08 2.00 -13.69
N ASP A 112 3.41 2.80 -12.86
CA ASP A 112 2.09 2.46 -12.32
C ASP A 112 1.01 2.59 -13.40
N THR A 113 1.08 3.62 -14.24
CA THR A 113 0.24 3.76 -15.44
C THR A 113 0.32 2.52 -16.33
N LEU A 114 1.52 2.03 -16.62
CA LEU A 114 1.73 0.83 -17.44
C LEU A 114 1.21 -0.44 -16.74
N ALA A 115 1.42 -0.57 -15.43
CA ALA A 115 0.91 -1.70 -14.66
C ALA A 115 -0.63 -1.73 -14.67
N MET A 116 -1.26 -0.59 -14.39
CA MET A 116 -2.71 -0.41 -14.46
C MET A 116 -3.27 -0.76 -15.84
N LEU A 117 -2.61 -0.33 -16.91
CA LEU A 117 -3.04 -0.64 -18.27
C LEU A 117 -3.11 -2.15 -18.49
N LYS A 118 -2.05 -2.88 -18.11
CA LYS A 118 -2.02 -4.34 -18.20
C LYS A 118 -3.13 -4.99 -17.38
N MET A 119 -3.50 -4.39 -16.24
CA MET A 119 -4.58 -4.89 -15.39
C MET A 119 -5.95 -4.69 -16.06
N VAL A 120 -6.24 -3.53 -16.67
CA VAL A 120 -7.55 -3.25 -17.28
C VAL A 120 -7.74 -3.86 -18.68
N MET A 121 -6.66 -4.13 -19.42
CA MET A 121 -6.73 -4.65 -20.79
C MET A 121 -7.13 -6.12 -20.87
N ASN A 122 -8.03 -6.45 -21.80
CA ASN A 122 -8.36 -7.83 -22.16
C ASN A 122 -7.77 -8.20 -23.54
N ASP A 123 -7.83 -9.48 -23.90
CA ASP A 123 -7.29 -9.99 -25.17
C ASP A 123 -8.18 -9.65 -26.40
N SER A 124 -9.28 -8.91 -26.21
CA SER A 124 -10.23 -8.56 -27.26
C SER A 124 -10.05 -7.09 -27.71
N ASP A 125 -10.27 -6.85 -29.00
CA ASP A 125 -10.14 -5.49 -29.57
C ASP A 125 -11.20 -4.50 -29.01
N ASP A 126 -12.32 -5.00 -28.46
CA ASP A 126 -13.41 -4.24 -27.81
C ASP A 126 -13.24 -4.17 -26.28
N CYS A 127 -12.10 -3.67 -25.81
CA CYS A 127 -11.88 -3.44 -24.37
C CYS A 127 -12.31 -2.04 -23.94
N ASP A 128 -13.28 -1.90 -23.03
CA ASP A 128 -13.68 -0.59 -22.48
C ASP A 128 -12.75 -0.04 -21.38
N GLY A 129 -11.62 -0.72 -21.11
CA GLY A 129 -10.70 -0.33 -20.06
C GLY A 129 -9.91 0.93 -20.40
N TYR A 130 -9.80 1.86 -19.45
CA TYR A 130 -9.06 3.10 -19.63
C TYR A 130 -8.21 3.43 -18.41
N VAL A 131 -7.02 3.96 -18.67
CA VAL A 131 -6.14 4.55 -17.65
C VAL A 131 -6.07 6.06 -17.88
N TYR A 132 -6.46 6.83 -16.87
CA TYR A 132 -6.27 8.28 -16.84
C TYR A 132 -5.06 8.58 -15.97
N ALA A 133 -3.98 9.07 -16.57
CA ALA A 133 -2.74 9.38 -15.88
C ALA A 133 -2.48 10.88 -15.89
N MET A 134 -2.07 11.43 -14.76
CA MET A 134 -1.78 12.86 -14.65
C MET A 134 -0.55 13.17 -13.80
N ASP A 135 0.08 14.28 -14.14
CA ASP A 135 1.20 14.85 -13.40
C ASP A 135 1.33 16.35 -13.74
N ILE A 136 1.76 17.16 -12.76
CA ILE A 136 1.99 18.60 -12.98
C ILE A 136 3.25 18.87 -13.82
N GLN A 137 4.19 17.93 -13.84
CA GLN A 137 5.45 18.08 -14.56
C GLN A 137 5.30 17.59 -16.00
N LYS A 138 5.67 18.44 -16.96
CA LYS A 138 5.73 18.06 -18.38
C LYS A 138 6.68 16.89 -18.60
N ASP A 139 7.82 16.90 -17.93
CA ASP A 139 8.83 15.84 -17.99
C ASP A 139 8.28 14.47 -17.55
N ALA A 140 7.38 14.43 -16.55
CA ALA A 140 6.72 13.20 -16.13
C ALA A 140 5.77 12.67 -17.23
N ILE A 141 5.01 13.56 -17.85
CA ILE A 141 4.13 13.20 -18.97
C ILE A 141 4.94 12.68 -20.17
N GLU A 142 6.06 13.32 -20.49
CA GLU A 142 6.95 12.89 -21.57
C GLU A 142 7.63 11.55 -21.26
N SER A 143 8.09 11.36 -20.02
CA SER A 143 8.67 10.10 -19.53
C SER A 143 7.66 8.96 -19.61
N THR A 144 6.44 9.20 -19.12
CA THR A 144 5.34 8.24 -19.20
C THR A 144 4.98 7.92 -20.65
N SER A 145 4.81 8.92 -21.52
CA SER A 145 4.54 8.68 -22.94
C SER A 145 5.63 7.86 -23.60
N SER A 146 6.90 8.18 -23.33
CA SER A 146 8.06 7.47 -23.91
C SER A 146 8.11 6.01 -23.46
N LEU A 147 7.81 5.72 -22.19
CA LEU A 147 7.72 4.34 -21.69
C LEU A 147 6.60 3.56 -22.39
N LEU A 148 5.43 4.18 -22.55
CA LEU A 148 4.29 3.57 -23.24
C LEU A 148 4.62 3.30 -24.71
N ASP A 149 5.26 4.25 -25.40
CA ASP A 149 5.69 4.11 -26.80
C ASP A 149 6.70 2.98 -27.02
N GLN A 150 7.57 2.74 -26.04
CA GLN A 150 8.56 1.66 -26.11
C GLN A 150 7.98 0.28 -25.80
N THR A 151 6.85 0.22 -25.08
CA THR A 151 6.33 -1.02 -24.50
C THR A 151 5.07 -1.54 -25.18
N LEU A 152 4.29 -0.66 -25.83
CA LEU A 152 2.92 -0.95 -26.24
C LEU A 152 2.68 -0.75 -27.73
N GLY A 153 1.67 -1.44 -28.27
CA GLY A 153 1.13 -1.17 -29.59
C GLY A 153 0.24 0.09 -29.61
N LEU A 154 -0.07 0.59 -30.81
CA LEU A 154 -0.88 1.79 -31.00
C LEU A 154 -2.27 1.71 -30.32
N LYS A 155 -2.95 0.56 -30.44
CA LYS A 155 -4.29 0.35 -29.86
C LYS A 155 -4.28 0.41 -28.32
N GLU A 156 -3.28 -0.19 -27.68
CA GLU A 156 -3.14 -0.17 -26.22
C GLU A 156 -2.84 1.24 -25.72
N LYS A 157 -2.00 1.98 -26.47
CA LYS A 157 -1.68 3.37 -26.14
C LYS A 157 -2.93 4.26 -26.15
N GLU A 158 -3.87 4.05 -27.06
CA GLU A 158 -5.12 4.82 -27.12
C GLU A 158 -6.00 4.67 -25.86
N ARG A 159 -5.78 3.62 -25.07
CA ARG A 159 -6.46 3.35 -23.79
C ARG A 159 -5.84 4.10 -22.61
N VAL A 160 -4.70 4.76 -22.81
CA VAL A 160 -4.10 5.66 -21.82
C VAL A 160 -4.34 7.11 -22.21
N LYS A 161 -4.90 7.89 -21.30
CA LYS A 161 -5.10 9.34 -21.46
C LYS A 161 -4.16 10.06 -20.49
N LEU A 162 -3.18 10.78 -21.03
CA LEU A 162 -2.18 11.52 -20.25
C LEU A 162 -2.55 13.01 -20.17
N PHE A 163 -2.50 13.56 -18.96
CA PHE A 163 -2.85 14.96 -18.70
C PHE A 163 -1.77 15.67 -17.89
N ASN A 164 -1.21 16.75 -18.43
CA ASN A 164 -0.32 17.62 -17.68
C ASN A 164 -1.13 18.56 -16.76
N ILE A 165 -1.60 18.03 -15.64
CA ILE A 165 -2.51 18.72 -14.72
C ILE A 165 -2.28 18.23 -13.28
N CYS A 166 -2.67 19.06 -12.30
CA CYS A 166 -2.67 18.65 -10.91
C CYS A 166 -3.80 17.65 -10.63
N HIS A 167 -3.51 16.63 -9.82
CA HIS A 167 -4.50 15.64 -9.37
C HIS A 167 -5.72 16.23 -8.69
N SER A 168 -5.62 17.42 -8.10
CA SER A 168 -6.78 18.12 -7.50
C SER A 168 -7.88 18.43 -8.52
N LYS A 169 -7.56 18.39 -9.82
CA LYS A 169 -8.46 18.63 -10.95
C LYS A 169 -8.90 17.36 -11.67
N MET A 170 -8.70 16.17 -11.11
CA MET A 170 -9.01 14.91 -11.80
C MET A 170 -10.47 14.81 -12.27
N GLU A 171 -11.42 15.39 -11.53
CA GLU A 171 -12.84 15.42 -11.92
C GLU A 171 -13.10 16.21 -13.22
N GLU A 172 -12.21 17.11 -13.62
CA GLU A 172 -12.35 17.89 -14.86
C GLU A 172 -12.09 17.03 -16.11
N ILE A 173 -11.27 15.98 -15.99
CA ILE A 173 -10.82 15.15 -17.11
C ILE A 173 -11.51 13.79 -17.18
N VAL A 174 -12.05 13.32 -16.05
CA VAL A 174 -12.79 12.07 -15.96
C VAL A 174 -14.20 12.28 -16.54
N PRO A 175 -14.66 11.45 -17.50
CA PRO A 175 -15.99 11.60 -18.08
C PRO A 175 -17.09 11.58 -17.02
N LYS A 176 -18.09 12.44 -17.16
CA LYS A 176 -19.24 12.46 -16.23
C LYS A 176 -19.94 11.10 -16.20
N ASN A 177 -20.33 10.65 -15.00
CA ASN A 177 -20.97 9.36 -14.75
C ASN A 177 -20.11 8.12 -15.06
N SER A 178 -18.81 8.29 -15.29
CA SER A 178 -17.90 7.15 -15.35
C SER A 178 -17.81 6.46 -13.99
N ARG A 179 -17.60 5.14 -14.02
CA ARG A 179 -17.43 4.31 -12.82
C ARG A 179 -15.94 4.03 -12.66
N VAL A 180 -15.28 4.80 -11.81
CA VAL A 180 -13.85 4.63 -11.54
C VAL A 180 -13.67 3.52 -10.52
N ARG A 181 -12.97 2.45 -10.91
CA ARG A 181 -12.65 1.32 -10.02
C ARG A 181 -11.54 1.67 -9.04
N MET A 182 -10.53 2.40 -9.51
CA MET A 182 -9.34 2.64 -8.70
C MET A 182 -8.72 4.01 -8.96
N VAL A 183 -8.21 4.63 -7.90
CA VAL A 183 -7.36 5.82 -7.96
C VAL A 183 -6.09 5.55 -7.16
N ALA A 184 -4.92 5.66 -7.78
CA ALA A 184 -3.64 5.52 -7.10
C ALA A 184 -2.88 6.84 -7.00
N PHE A 185 -2.18 7.01 -5.89
CA PHE A 185 -1.30 8.12 -5.59
C PHE A 185 0.06 7.61 -5.12
N ASN A 186 1.13 8.13 -5.68
CA ASN A 186 2.49 8.02 -5.16
C ASN A 186 2.97 9.42 -4.77
N LEU A 187 2.78 9.75 -3.50
CA LEU A 187 2.96 11.09 -2.98
C LEU A 187 4.43 11.36 -2.64
N GLY A 188 5.02 12.33 -3.33
CA GLY A 188 6.37 12.79 -3.14
C GLY A 188 6.87 13.57 -4.36
N TYR A 189 8.09 13.27 -4.82
CA TYR A 189 8.72 13.91 -5.98
C TYR A 189 8.97 12.90 -7.11
N LEU A 190 9.08 13.41 -8.34
CA LEU A 190 9.47 12.64 -9.52
C LEU A 190 10.91 12.08 -9.38
N PRO A 191 11.12 10.75 -9.43
CA PRO A 191 12.47 10.17 -9.40
C PRO A 191 13.29 10.60 -10.62
N GLY A 192 14.46 11.19 -10.37
CA GLY A 192 15.34 11.74 -11.43
C GLY A 192 14.98 13.15 -11.89
N GLY A 193 13.86 13.71 -11.43
CA GLY A 193 13.43 15.07 -11.72
C GLY A 193 13.85 16.10 -10.67
N ASN A 194 13.27 17.30 -10.77
CA ASN A 194 13.48 18.36 -9.79
C ASN A 194 12.80 18.03 -8.44
N LYS A 195 13.60 17.76 -7.41
CA LYS A 195 13.12 17.40 -6.06
C LYS A 195 12.43 18.54 -5.29
N SER A 196 12.46 19.77 -5.80
CA SER A 196 11.68 20.88 -5.23
C SER A 196 10.21 20.82 -5.64
N ILE A 197 9.88 20.05 -6.68
CA ILE A 197 8.51 19.82 -7.12
C ILE A 197 8.02 18.56 -6.42
N ILE A 198 7.08 18.75 -5.50
CA ILE A 198 6.50 17.70 -4.66
C ILE A 198 4.98 17.76 -4.73
N THR A 199 4.33 16.65 -4.39
CA THR A 199 2.94 16.67 -3.96
C THR A 199 2.81 17.47 -2.65
N VAL A 200 1.65 18.10 -2.45
CA VAL A 200 1.40 18.95 -1.29
C VAL A 200 0.04 18.66 -0.69
N SER A 201 -0.04 18.78 0.65
CA SER A 201 -1.21 18.41 1.45
C SER A 201 -2.55 18.98 0.95
N ASP A 202 -2.57 20.25 0.55
CA ASP A 202 -3.80 20.94 0.10
C ASP A 202 -4.38 20.34 -1.20
N THR A 203 -3.51 20.08 -2.19
CA THR A 203 -3.94 19.50 -3.46
C THR A 203 -4.26 18.01 -3.31
N THR A 204 -3.50 17.31 -2.47
CA THR A 204 -3.75 15.90 -2.13
C THR A 204 -5.09 15.71 -1.44
N LEU A 205 -5.44 16.56 -0.45
CA LEU A 205 -6.76 16.51 0.19
C LEU A 205 -7.89 16.77 -0.81
N SER A 206 -7.71 17.74 -1.70
CA SER A 206 -8.69 18.07 -2.73
C SER A 206 -8.90 16.89 -3.69
N ALA A 207 -7.81 16.22 -4.09
CA ALA A 207 -7.84 15.03 -4.92
C ALA A 207 -8.46 13.82 -4.21
N LEU A 208 -8.22 13.62 -2.91
CA LEU A 208 -8.84 12.53 -2.16
C LEU A 208 -10.36 12.70 -2.08
N LYS A 209 -10.83 13.93 -1.84
CA LYS A 209 -12.26 14.24 -1.89
C LYS A 209 -12.86 14.01 -3.27
N ALA A 210 -12.12 14.30 -4.34
CA ALA A 210 -12.55 14.02 -5.70
C ALA A 210 -12.63 12.51 -5.96
N ALA A 211 -11.58 11.77 -5.58
CA ALA A 211 -11.52 10.31 -5.68
C ALA A 211 -12.70 9.66 -4.95
N GLU A 212 -13.01 10.06 -3.70
CA GLU A 212 -14.14 9.56 -2.92
C GLU A 212 -15.49 9.64 -3.67
N ARG A 213 -15.72 10.76 -4.38
CA ARG A 213 -16.96 11.03 -5.12
C ARG A 213 -17.09 10.20 -6.39
N ILE A 214 -16.00 10.06 -7.15
CA ILE A 214 -16.02 9.36 -8.45
C ILE A 214 -15.84 7.84 -8.32
N LEU A 215 -15.28 7.36 -7.21
CA LEU A 215 -15.02 5.94 -6.99
C LEU A 215 -16.33 5.17 -6.84
N MET A 216 -16.47 4.09 -7.59
CA MET A 216 -17.62 3.19 -7.50
C MET A 216 -17.57 2.31 -6.23
N PRO A 217 -18.72 1.79 -5.77
CA PRO A 217 -18.75 0.71 -4.77
C PRO A 217 -17.88 -0.48 -5.21
N GLY A 218 -17.16 -1.09 -4.27
CA GLY A 218 -16.13 -2.09 -4.54
C GLY A 218 -14.85 -1.51 -5.18
N GLY A 219 -14.64 -0.20 -5.13
CA GLY A 219 -13.45 0.47 -5.64
C GLY A 219 -12.39 0.74 -4.57
N LEU A 220 -11.19 1.11 -4.99
CA LEU A 220 -10.03 1.34 -4.12
C LEU A 220 -9.35 2.69 -4.36
N ILE A 221 -9.07 3.43 -3.28
CA ILE A 221 -8.05 4.49 -3.28
C ILE A 221 -6.77 3.90 -2.68
N SER A 222 -5.67 3.96 -3.43
CA SER A 222 -4.37 3.45 -3.02
C SER A 222 -3.36 4.59 -2.91
N LEU A 223 -2.62 4.68 -1.81
CA LEU A 223 -1.59 5.69 -1.63
C LEU A 223 -0.28 5.08 -1.16
N VAL A 224 0.82 5.46 -1.80
CA VAL A 224 2.19 5.30 -1.27
C VAL A 224 2.72 6.67 -0.93
N VAL A 225 2.96 6.93 0.36
CA VAL A 225 3.39 8.25 0.86
C VAL A 225 4.88 8.23 1.22
N TYR A 226 5.69 8.99 0.51
CA TYR A 226 7.13 9.08 0.72
C TYR A 226 7.48 10.14 1.78
N ILE A 227 7.43 9.79 3.05
CA ILE A 227 7.65 10.72 4.18
C ILE A 227 9.07 11.31 4.33
N GLY A 228 10.04 10.88 3.53
CA GLY A 228 11.46 11.22 3.69
C GLY A 228 11.89 12.59 3.15
N HIS A 229 10.96 13.45 2.72
CA HIS A 229 11.22 14.78 2.18
C HIS A 229 10.43 15.86 2.94
N PRO A 230 10.83 17.15 2.83
CA PRO A 230 10.05 18.26 3.40
C PRO A 230 8.60 18.22 2.94
N GLY A 231 7.65 18.37 3.86
CA GLY A 231 6.20 18.29 3.59
C GLY A 231 5.62 16.87 3.58
N GLY A 232 6.46 15.82 3.47
CA GLY A 232 5.96 14.44 3.34
C GLY A 232 5.29 13.90 4.60
N ARG A 233 5.62 14.42 5.79
CA ARG A 233 4.95 14.04 7.04
C ARG A 233 3.58 14.72 7.13
N GLU A 234 3.54 16.01 6.85
CA GLU A 234 2.33 16.82 6.84
C GLU A 234 1.32 16.30 5.82
N GLU A 235 1.79 15.80 4.68
CA GLU A 235 0.95 15.17 3.67
C GLU A 235 0.41 13.81 4.15
N LEU A 236 1.22 12.99 4.83
CA LEU A 236 0.73 11.76 5.47
C LEU A 236 -0.35 12.04 6.52
N ASP A 237 -0.17 13.07 7.35
CA ASP A 237 -1.13 13.42 8.39
C ASP A 237 -2.51 13.77 7.78
N VAL A 238 -2.52 14.44 6.62
CA VAL A 238 -3.75 14.72 5.86
C VAL A 238 -4.39 13.45 5.30
N VAL A 239 -3.60 12.53 4.74
CA VAL A 239 -4.09 11.23 4.24
C VAL A 239 -4.71 10.42 5.37
N GLU A 240 -4.05 10.36 6.53
CA GLU A 240 -4.52 9.62 7.70
C GLU A 240 -5.80 10.24 8.29
N ALA A 241 -5.84 11.58 8.40
CA ALA A 241 -7.03 12.29 8.88
C ALA A 241 -8.22 12.08 7.94
N PHE A 242 -8.01 12.16 6.62
CA PHE A 242 -9.06 11.90 5.63
C PHE A 242 -9.58 10.47 5.75
N GLY A 243 -8.70 9.47 5.68
CA GLY A 243 -9.09 8.06 5.73
C GLY A 243 -9.77 7.66 7.05
N SER A 244 -9.33 8.24 8.18
CA SER A 244 -9.94 7.98 9.50
C SER A 244 -11.30 8.67 9.67
N GLY A 245 -11.60 9.69 8.87
CA GLY A 245 -12.89 10.40 8.87
C GLY A 245 -13.97 9.74 8.02
N LEU A 246 -13.62 8.75 7.20
CA LEU A 246 -14.59 8.06 6.32
C LEU A 246 -15.54 7.17 7.12
N PRO A 247 -16.84 7.09 6.77
CA PRO A 247 -17.81 6.24 7.46
C PRO A 247 -17.43 4.76 7.40
N VAL A 248 -17.31 4.11 8.57
CA VAL A 248 -16.96 2.69 8.68
C VAL A 248 -17.99 1.73 8.05
N SER A 249 -19.23 2.18 7.86
CA SER A 249 -20.28 1.46 7.15
C SER A 249 -20.00 1.30 5.67
N ASP A 250 -19.27 2.28 5.09
CA ASP A 250 -19.11 2.42 3.65
C ASP A 250 -17.65 2.18 3.24
N TRP A 251 -16.70 2.28 4.18
CA TRP A 251 -15.26 2.20 3.89
C TRP A 251 -14.50 1.24 4.81
N VAL A 252 -13.41 0.70 4.27
CA VAL A 252 -12.37 -0.02 5.01
C VAL A 252 -11.03 0.65 4.70
N CYS A 253 -10.45 1.29 5.71
CA CYS A 253 -9.19 2.01 5.58
C CYS A 253 -8.09 1.29 6.37
N CYS A 254 -6.93 1.06 5.75
CA CYS A 254 -5.78 0.43 6.43
C CYS A 254 -4.45 1.12 6.07
N LYS A 255 -3.51 1.06 7.02
CA LYS A 255 -2.18 1.65 6.92
C LYS A 255 -1.12 0.60 7.23
N PHE A 256 -0.13 0.48 6.35
CA PHE A 256 1.07 -0.32 6.58
C PHE A 256 2.27 0.62 6.74
N GLN A 257 2.85 0.60 7.93
CA GLN A 257 3.98 1.44 8.31
C GLN A 257 5.02 0.63 9.08
N MET A 258 6.28 0.79 8.69
CA MET A 258 7.40 0.16 9.36
C MET A 258 7.72 0.88 10.68
N LEU A 259 7.69 0.16 11.80
CA LEU A 259 7.91 0.75 13.13
C LEU A 259 9.35 1.24 13.33
N ASN A 260 10.36 0.49 12.86
CA ASN A 260 11.78 0.81 13.02
C ASN A 260 12.42 1.44 11.77
N ARG A 261 11.61 1.80 10.75
CA ARG A 261 12.07 2.53 9.56
C ARG A 261 11.17 3.75 9.34
N PRO A 262 11.30 4.78 10.18
CA PRO A 262 10.35 5.89 10.25
C PRO A 262 10.39 6.83 9.03
N LEU A 263 11.30 6.61 8.07
CA LEU A 263 11.36 7.33 6.79
C LEU A 263 10.96 6.45 5.59
N ALA A 264 10.62 5.17 5.82
CA ALA A 264 10.17 4.29 4.75
C ALA A 264 8.79 4.73 4.23
N PRO A 265 8.49 4.50 2.94
CA PRO A 265 7.18 4.85 2.39
C PRO A 265 6.05 4.15 3.15
N VAL A 266 4.97 4.89 3.42
CA VAL A 266 3.78 4.39 4.11
C VAL A 266 2.73 4.04 3.07
N LEU A 267 2.20 2.83 3.14
CA LEU A 267 1.15 2.36 2.25
C LEU A 267 -0.20 2.52 2.93
N VAL A 268 -1.15 3.18 2.27
CA VAL A 268 -2.52 3.39 2.75
C VAL A 268 -3.49 2.91 1.68
N PHE A 269 -4.50 2.16 2.09
CA PHE A 269 -5.60 1.74 1.24
C PHE A 269 -6.92 2.20 1.85
N MET A 270 -7.83 2.68 1.01
CA MET A 270 -9.20 3.04 1.37
C MET A 270 -10.14 2.36 0.39
N PHE A 271 -10.73 1.23 0.82
CA PHE A 271 -11.62 0.42 0.01
C PHE A 271 -13.08 0.82 0.28
N LYS A 272 -13.83 1.12 -0.78
CA LYS A 272 -15.25 1.45 -0.72
C LYS A 272 -16.06 0.16 -0.80
N ARG A 273 -16.87 -0.12 0.21
CA ARG A 273 -17.73 -1.30 0.29
C ARG A 273 -18.77 -1.28 -0.83
N GLU A 274 -19.27 -2.47 -1.17
CA GLU A 274 -20.35 -2.69 -2.15
C GLU A 274 -21.71 -2.20 -1.65
#